data_AF-A0A2V5MTA5-F1
#
_entry.id   AF-A0A2V5MTA5-F1
#
_cell.length_a   1.000
_cell.length_b   1.000
_cell.length_c   1.000
_cell.angle_alpha   90.00
_cell.angle_beta   90.00
_cell.angle_gamma   90.00
#
_symmetry.space_group_name_H-M   'P 1'
#
loop_
_entity.id
_entity.type
_entity.pdbx_description
1 polymer ?
#
loop_
_entity_poly.entity_id
_entity_poly.type
_entity_poly.pdbx_seq_one_letter_code
_entity_poly.pdbx_strand_id
1 'polypeptide(L)'
;MLASENFSFSGLKTAVRYLLPKIAGRFCETPDGELRLTETPYKMDDRVIADLCASFQQAIVDVLVRKTIAAAQKFNVDLVTMSGGVSCNQELRQQLAAACARKGFEFKGAEPWLCTDN
;
A
#
# COMPACT_ATOMS: atom_id res chain seq x y z
N MET A 1 -10.66 -7.57 -20.70
CA MET A 1 -11.00 -6.26 -20.12
C MET A 1 -9.71 -5.66 -19.56
N LEU A 2 -9.06 -4.75 -20.29
CA LEU A 2 -7.82 -4.13 -19.80
C LEU A 2 -8.17 -3.27 -18.59
N ALA A 3 -7.72 -3.66 -17.41
CA ALA A 3 -7.89 -2.86 -16.20
C ALA A 3 -7.23 -1.50 -16.41
N SER A 4 -7.87 -0.42 -15.94
CA SER A 4 -7.33 0.94 -16.00
C SER A 4 -5.90 1.01 -15.43
N GLU A 5 -5.01 1.73 -16.10
CA GLU A 5 -3.63 1.99 -15.64
C GLU A 5 -3.57 3.07 -14.54
N ASN A 6 -4.69 3.73 -14.25
CA ASN A 6 -4.76 4.78 -13.24
C ASN A 6 -4.63 4.20 -11.82
N PHE A 7 -3.89 4.88 -10.97
CA PHE A 7 -3.80 4.54 -9.55
C PHE A 7 -4.87 5.27 -8.73
N SER A 8 -5.41 4.60 -7.71
CA SER A 8 -6.27 5.24 -6.70
C SER A 8 -6.09 4.57 -5.35
N PHE A 9 -5.72 5.36 -4.35
CA PHE A 9 -5.49 4.91 -2.98
C PHE A 9 -6.33 5.70 -1.96
N SER A 10 -7.20 6.62 -2.40
CA SER A 10 -8.06 7.41 -1.51
C SER A 10 -9.04 6.51 -0.75
N GLY A 11 -9.66 5.55 -1.44
CA GLY A 11 -10.55 4.57 -0.84
C GLY A 11 -9.85 3.70 0.20
N LEU A 12 -8.57 3.38 0.03
CA LEU A 12 -7.81 2.56 0.98
C LEU A 12 -7.60 3.30 2.30
N LYS A 13 -7.28 4.60 2.25
CA LYS A 13 -7.18 5.44 3.46
C LYS A 13 -8.51 5.52 4.20
N THR A 14 -9.60 5.68 3.45
CA THR A 14 -10.97 5.69 3.99
C THR A 14 -11.32 4.35 4.64
N ALA A 15 -10.98 3.23 3.99
CA ALA A 15 -11.18 1.89 4.54
C ALA A 15 -10.44 1.71 5.87
N VAL A 16 -9.17 2.15 5.95
CA VAL A 16 -8.40 2.13 7.21
C VAL A 16 -9.07 2.97 8.29
N ARG A 17 -9.49 4.22 7.97
CA ARG A 17 -10.19 5.10 8.92
C ARG A 17 -11.44 4.43 9.52
N TYR A 18 -12.22 3.70 8.72
CA TYR A 18 -13.42 3.01 9.18
C TYR A 18 -13.15 1.65 9.84
N LEU A 19 -12.06 0.99 9.47
CA LEU A 19 -11.63 -0.26 10.09
C LEU A 19 -11.10 -0.02 11.50
N LEU A 20 -10.29 1.03 11.67
CA LEU A 20 -9.60 1.37 12.91
C LEU A 20 -10.53 1.25 14.15
N PRO A 21 -11.65 1.98 14.27
CA PRO A 21 -12.51 1.85 15.44
C PRO A 21 -13.06 0.43 15.70
N LYS A 22 -13.28 -0.36 14.64
CA LYS A 22 -13.80 -1.74 14.76
C LYS A 22 -12.78 -2.65 15.43
N ILE A 23 -11.53 -2.59 14.96
CA ILE A 23 -10.43 -3.40 15.52
C ILE A 23 -9.90 -2.84 16.85
N ALA A 24 -10.19 -1.56 17.15
CA ALA A 24 -9.81 -0.91 18.41
C ALA A 24 -10.73 -1.26 19.60
N GLY A 25 -11.85 -1.96 19.37
CA GLY A 25 -12.88 -2.12 20.40
C GLY A 25 -13.50 -0.79 20.84
N ARG A 26 -13.53 0.21 19.94
CA ARG A 26 -14.00 1.59 20.20
C ARG A 26 -15.50 1.76 20.13
N PHE A 27 -16.20 0.67 19.92
CA PHE A 27 -17.63 0.65 19.85
C PHE A 27 -18.15 0.16 21.20
N CYS A 28 -18.80 1.06 21.93
CA CYS A 28 -19.65 0.68 23.03
C CYS A 28 -21.09 0.60 22.55
N GLU A 29 -21.81 -0.42 23.01
CA GLU A 29 -23.27 -0.38 22.98
C GLU A 29 -23.73 0.63 24.03
N THR A 30 -24.53 1.60 23.58
CA THR A 30 -25.19 2.53 24.48
C THR A 30 -26.46 1.88 25.07
N PRO A 31 -27.02 2.41 26.16
CA PRO A 31 -28.23 1.85 26.79
C PRO A 31 -29.44 1.74 25.84
N ASP A 32 -29.47 2.55 24.78
CA ASP A 32 -30.45 2.56 23.68
C ASP A 32 -30.15 1.55 22.55
N GLY A 33 -29.09 0.73 22.68
CA GLY A 33 -28.71 -0.29 21.71
C GLY A 33 -27.97 0.26 20.48
N GLU A 34 -27.57 1.54 20.50
CA GLU A 34 -26.78 2.13 19.42
C GLU A 34 -25.29 1.91 19.62
N LEU A 35 -24.55 1.77 18.52
CA LEU A 35 -23.11 1.61 18.54
C LEU A 35 -22.43 2.98 18.43
N ARG A 36 -21.81 3.48 19.51
CA ARG A 36 -21.13 4.79 19.50
C ARG A 36 -19.63 4.66 19.67
N LEU A 37 -18.91 5.60 19.06
CA LEU A 37 -17.46 5.73 19.21
C LEU A 37 -17.14 6.24 20.62
N THR A 38 -16.25 5.55 21.35
CA THR A 38 -15.77 6.04 22.64
C THR A 38 -14.75 7.18 22.47
N GLU A 39 -14.81 8.20 23.33
CA GLU A 39 -13.90 9.36 23.32
C GLU A 39 -12.46 9.06 23.81
N THR A 40 -12.17 7.85 24.29
CA THR A 40 -10.86 7.49 24.87
C THR A 40 -9.72 7.57 23.83
N PRO A 41 -8.45 7.76 24.22
CA PRO A 41 -7.29 7.74 23.31
C PRO A 41 -6.98 6.34 22.77
N TYR A 42 -6.36 6.25 21.59
CA TYR A 42 -6.21 5.01 20.82
C TYR A 42 -5.14 4.13 21.46
N LYS A 43 -5.53 3.32 22.44
CA LYS A 43 -4.63 2.36 23.09
C LYS A 43 -4.84 1.00 22.44
N MET A 44 -4.12 0.78 21.34
CA MET A 44 -4.08 -0.50 20.65
C MET A 44 -2.85 -1.30 21.05
N ASP A 45 -2.96 -2.62 20.92
CA ASP A 45 -1.81 -3.52 20.94
C ASP A 45 -0.89 -3.21 19.75
N ASP A 46 0.41 -3.06 20.02
CA ASP A 46 1.43 -2.78 19.01
C ASP A 46 1.45 -3.83 17.89
N ARG A 47 1.10 -5.09 18.19
CA ARG A 47 0.98 -6.15 17.19
C ARG A 47 -0.14 -5.87 16.20
N VAL A 48 -1.30 -5.41 16.69
CA VAL A 48 -2.44 -5.06 15.84
C VAL A 48 -2.10 -3.87 14.93
N ILE A 49 -1.37 -2.88 15.44
CA ILE A 49 -0.87 -1.76 14.64
C ILE A 49 0.11 -2.24 13.57
N ALA A 50 1.05 -3.12 13.94
CA ALA A 50 2.03 -3.68 13.01
C ALA A 50 1.34 -4.46 11.87
N ASP A 51 0.38 -5.34 12.19
CA ASP A 51 -0.37 -6.12 11.20
C ASP A 51 -1.19 -5.22 10.26
N LEU A 52 -1.82 -4.17 10.80
CA LEU A 52 -2.54 -3.17 10.00
C LEU A 52 -1.59 -2.45 9.03
N CYS A 53 -0.44 -1.98 9.52
CA CYS A 53 0.56 -1.28 8.72
C CYS A 53 1.12 -2.19 7.61
N ALA A 54 1.44 -3.44 7.93
CA ALA A 54 1.89 -4.44 6.96
C ALA A 54 0.83 -4.70 5.89
N SER A 55 -0.42 -4.92 6.31
CA SER A 55 -1.54 -5.17 5.38
C SER A 55 -1.81 -3.97 4.47
N PHE A 56 -1.75 -2.75 5.02
CA PHE A 56 -1.91 -1.52 4.25
C PHE A 56 -0.78 -1.31 3.24
N GLN A 57 0.46 -1.52 3.66
CA GLN A 57 1.63 -1.47 2.77
C GLN A 57 1.49 -2.49 1.65
N GLN A 58 1.18 -3.75 1.97
CA GLN A 58 1.06 -4.83 0.99
C GLN A 58 -0.02 -4.52 -0.05
N ALA A 59 -1.18 -4.01 0.38
CA ALA A 59 -2.26 -3.63 -0.54
C ALA A 59 -1.83 -2.54 -1.54
N ILE A 60 -0.96 -1.61 -1.14
CA ILE A 60 -0.39 -0.59 -2.04
C ILE A 60 0.63 -1.24 -2.98
N VAL A 61 1.57 -2.03 -2.44
CA VAL A 61 2.62 -2.69 -3.22
C VAL A 61 2.03 -3.59 -4.30
N ASP A 62 1.01 -4.41 -3.97
CA ASP A 62 0.32 -5.29 -4.92
C ASP A 62 -0.22 -4.52 -6.13
N VAL A 63 -0.86 -3.37 -5.88
CA VAL A 63 -1.43 -2.53 -6.95
C VAL A 63 -0.33 -1.92 -7.79
N LEU A 64 0.72 -1.38 -7.17
CA LEU A 64 1.87 -0.79 -7.88
C LEU A 64 2.55 -1.83 -8.76
N VAL A 65 2.95 -2.96 -8.20
CA VAL A 65 3.67 -4.03 -8.93
C VAL A 65 2.81 -4.56 -10.08
N ARG A 66 1.56 -4.93 -9.80
CA ARG A 66 0.68 -5.51 -10.83
C ARG A 66 0.45 -4.55 -12.00
N LYS A 67 0.19 -3.27 -11.74
CA LYS A 67 -0.08 -2.29 -12.80
C LYS A 67 1.18 -1.88 -13.55
N THR A 68 2.31 -1.75 -12.87
CA THR A 68 3.60 -1.47 -13.53
C THR A 68 3.97 -2.57 -14.51
N ILE A 69 3.84 -3.84 -14.11
CA ILE A 69 4.11 -4.98 -15.00
C ILE A 69 3.13 -5.02 -16.16
N ALA A 70 1.82 -4.79 -15.91
CA ALA A 70 0.83 -4.77 -16.98
C ALA A 70 1.11 -3.65 -18.00
N ALA A 71 1.50 -2.46 -17.54
CA ALA A 71 1.90 -1.36 -18.41
C ALA A 71 3.17 -1.72 -19.21
N ALA A 72 4.20 -2.28 -18.56
CA ALA A 72 5.44 -2.68 -19.24
C ALA A 72 5.17 -3.66 -20.39
N GLN A 73 4.30 -4.65 -20.17
CA GLN A 73 3.87 -5.60 -21.21
C GLN A 73 3.09 -4.91 -22.33
N LYS A 74 2.13 -4.04 -21.98
CA LYS A 74 1.27 -3.36 -22.96
C LYS A 74 2.06 -2.42 -23.89
N PHE A 75 3.03 -1.70 -23.34
CA PHE A 75 3.86 -0.76 -24.11
C PHE A 75 5.11 -1.41 -24.70
N ASN A 76 5.30 -2.72 -24.49
CA ASN A 76 6.42 -3.51 -25.02
C ASN A 76 7.78 -2.85 -24.75
N VAL A 77 8.03 -2.52 -23.48
CA VAL A 77 9.31 -1.96 -23.01
C VAL A 77 10.15 -3.04 -22.34
N ASP A 78 11.47 -2.89 -22.40
CA ASP A 78 12.41 -3.87 -21.83
C ASP A 78 12.89 -3.50 -20.42
N LEU A 79 12.74 -2.24 -20.02
CA LEU A 79 13.28 -1.68 -18.77
C LEU A 79 12.19 -1.03 -17.92
N VAL A 80 12.13 -1.41 -16.65
CA VAL A 80 11.34 -0.76 -15.60
C VAL A 80 12.29 -0.01 -14.66
N THR A 81 12.07 1.29 -14.50
CA THR A 81 12.82 2.12 -13.54
C THR A 81 11.94 2.55 -12.36
N MET A 82 12.55 2.83 -11.21
CA MET A 82 11.82 3.30 -10.02
C MET A 82 12.59 4.39 -9.29
N SER A 83 11.93 5.51 -9.00
CA SER A 83 12.45 6.66 -8.23
C SER A 83 11.32 7.30 -7.40
N GLY A 84 11.62 8.39 -6.67
CA GLY A 84 10.67 9.08 -5.79
C GLY A 84 10.71 8.55 -4.34
N GLY A 85 10.22 9.32 -3.37
CA GLY A 85 10.45 9.03 -1.94
C GLY A 85 9.94 7.65 -1.49
N VAL A 86 8.80 7.19 -2.04
CA VAL A 86 8.23 5.87 -1.73
C VAL A 86 9.09 4.72 -2.28
N SER A 87 9.92 4.98 -3.29
CA SER A 87 10.83 3.96 -3.83
C SER A 87 11.87 3.48 -2.82
N CYS A 88 12.12 4.20 -1.72
CA CYS A 88 12.99 3.73 -0.63
C CYS A 88 12.36 2.58 0.19
N ASN A 89 11.08 2.27 -0.04
CA ASN A 89 10.44 1.12 0.58
C ASN A 89 11.05 -0.21 0.08
N GLN A 90 11.62 -0.97 1.01
CA GLN A 90 12.35 -2.21 0.70
C GLN A 90 11.42 -3.30 0.12
N GLU A 91 10.20 -3.40 0.64
CA GLU A 91 9.22 -4.40 0.19
C GLU A 91 8.79 -4.13 -1.26
N LEU A 92 8.50 -2.88 -1.60
CA LEU A 92 8.19 -2.46 -2.96
C LEU A 92 9.36 -2.75 -3.92
N ARG A 93 10.60 -2.43 -3.52
CA ARG A 93 11.81 -2.75 -4.31
C ARG A 93 11.91 -4.25 -4.57
N GLN A 94 11.77 -5.05 -3.52
CA GLN A 94 11.90 -6.50 -3.60
C GLN A 94 10.83 -7.10 -4.53
N GLN A 95 9.55 -6.79 -4.30
CA GLN A 95 8.46 -7.37 -5.07
C GLN A 95 8.46 -6.93 -6.53
N LEU A 96 8.78 -5.66 -6.81
CA LEU A 96 8.85 -5.16 -8.18
C LEU A 96 10.03 -5.78 -8.94
N ALA A 97 11.22 -5.85 -8.33
CA ALA A 97 12.38 -6.51 -8.93
C ALA A 97 12.10 -7.99 -9.24
N ALA A 98 11.50 -8.71 -8.28
CA ALA A 98 11.13 -10.11 -8.47
C ALA A 98 10.07 -10.28 -9.58
N ALA A 99 9.10 -9.38 -9.67
CA ALA A 99 8.09 -9.40 -10.73
C ALA A 99 8.69 -9.11 -12.11
N CYS A 100 9.63 -8.17 -12.21
CA CYS A 100 10.38 -7.87 -13.43
C CYS A 100 11.19 -9.09 -13.88
N ALA A 101 11.97 -9.69 -12.98
CA ALA A 101 12.77 -10.88 -13.27
C ALA A 101 11.90 -12.05 -13.77
N ARG A 102 10.75 -12.32 -13.14
CA ARG A 102 9.82 -13.38 -13.59
C ARG A 102 9.21 -13.12 -14.97
N LYS A 103 9.15 -11.86 -15.41
CA LYS A 103 8.53 -11.46 -16.68
C LYS A 103 9.55 -11.09 -17.76
N GLY A 104 10.85 -11.13 -17.44
CA GLY A 104 11.93 -10.84 -18.38
C GLY A 104 12.22 -9.35 -18.57
N PHE A 105 11.82 -8.48 -17.64
CA PHE A 105 12.14 -7.05 -17.67
C PHE A 105 13.43 -6.76 -16.90
N GLU A 106 14.27 -5.87 -17.43
CA GLU A 106 15.34 -5.24 -16.65
C GLU A 106 14.73 -4.31 -15.60
N PHE A 107 15.30 -4.28 -14.40
CA PHE A 107 14.85 -3.39 -13.32
C PHE A 107 16.00 -2.51 -12.81
N LYS A 108 15.77 -1.20 -12.73
CA LYS A 108 16.70 -0.22 -12.15
C LYS A 108 16.02 0.70 -11.14
N GLY A 109 16.35 0.52 -9.86
CA GLY A 109 15.98 1.46 -8.81
C GLY A 109 17.00 2.59 -8.70
N ALA A 110 16.53 3.83 -8.59
CA ALA A 110 17.39 4.95 -8.22
C ALA A 110 17.96 4.74 -6.81
N GLU A 111 19.14 5.30 -6.59
CA GLU A 111 19.79 5.30 -5.29
C GLU A 111 19.00 6.15 -4.28
N PRO A 112 18.92 5.76 -3.00
CA PRO A 112 18.04 6.43 -2.03
C PRO A 112 18.24 7.96 -1.91
N TRP A 113 19.47 8.45 -2.06
CA TRP A 113 19.77 9.89 -1.97
C TRP A 113 19.31 10.69 -3.21
N LEU A 114 18.94 10.01 -4.31
CA LEU A 114 18.38 10.61 -5.52
C LEU A 114 16.85 10.49 -5.57
N CYS A 115 16.22 9.89 -4.55
CA CYS A 115 14.79 9.59 -4.56
C CYS A 115 13.92 10.69 -3.95
N THR A 116 14.49 11.61 -3.18
CA THR A 116 13.79 12.77 -2.62
C THR A 116 14.04 14.01 -3.45
N ASP A 117 13.17 15.02 -3.35
CA ASP A 117 13.44 16.33 -3.94
C ASP A 117 14.75 16.87 -3.35
N ASN A 118 15.74 17.10 -4.21
CA ASN A 118 17.14 17.37 -3.87
C ASN A 118 17.70 18.56 -4.65
#